data_AF-A0A959CC10-F1
#
_entry.id   AF-A0A959CC10-F1
#
_cell.length_a   1.000
_cell.length_b   1.000
_cell.length_c   1.000
_cell.angle_alpha   90.00
_cell.angle_beta   90.00
_cell.angle_gamma   90.00
#
_symmetry.space_group_name_H-M   'P 1'
#
loop_
_entity.id
_entity.type
_entity.pdbx_description
1 polymer ?
#
loop_
_entity_poly.entity_id
_entity_poly.type
_entity_poly.pdbx_seq_one_letter_code
_entity_poly.pdbx_strand_id
1 'polypeptide(L)' 'MSPANDTLYLSYFVSLCSGDNFQGQPVSGDTVLTGFVPGATGTDTAFTWIVDVVALPDVQLQADSFFCT' A
#
# COMPACT_ATOMS: atom_id res chain seq x y z
N MET A 1 15.30 -4.17 -33.49
CA MET A 1 15.67 -3.85 -32.10
C MET A 1 14.43 -3.30 -31.44
N SER A 2 13.73 -4.06 -30.61
CA SER A 2 12.55 -3.56 -29.88
C SER A 2 13.03 -2.80 -28.65
N PRO A 3 12.59 -1.56 -28.38
CA PRO A 3 12.83 -0.99 -27.07
C PRO A 3 11.93 -1.78 -26.12
N ALA A 4 12.51 -2.50 -25.17
CA ALA A 4 11.73 -2.90 -24.00
C ALA A 4 11.33 -1.59 -23.32
N ASN A 5 10.03 -1.33 -23.16
CA ASN A 5 9.58 -0.33 -22.20
C ASN A 5 10.15 -0.77 -20.85
N ASP A 6 11.24 -0.13 -20.44
CA ASP A 6 11.86 -0.40 -19.16
C ASP A 6 10.87 0.07 -18.11
N THR A 7 10.31 -0.88 -17.35
CA THR A 7 9.31 -0.58 -16.32
C THR A 7 9.97 -0.67 -14.97
N LEU A 8 10.03 0.45 -14.24
CA LEU A 8 10.55 0.47 -12.88
C LEU A 8 9.47 0.00 -11.92
N TYR A 9 9.79 -0.99 -11.10
CA TYR A 9 8.90 -1.52 -10.06
C TYR A 9 9.32 -1.02 -8.69
N LEU A 10 8.41 -0.38 -7.98
CA LEU A 10 8.61 0.15 -6.63
C LEU A 10 7.58 -0.46 -5.68
N SER A 11 8.04 -0.94 -4.53
CA SER A 11 7.18 -1.53 -3.50
C SER A 11 7.31 -0.77 -2.19
N TYR A 12 6.18 -0.46 -1.55
CA TYR A 12 6.10 0.21 -0.27
C TYR A 12 5.25 -0.58 0.71
N PHE A 13 5.68 -0.64 1.95
CA PHE A 13 4.90 -1.19 3.06
C PHE A 13 4.23 -0.06 3.82
N VAL A 14 2.94 -0.20 4.07
CA VAL A 14 2.14 0.78 4.80
C VAL A 14 1.32 0.02 5.84
N SER A 15 1.40 0.45 7.10
CA SER A 15 0.52 -0.05 8.16
C SER A 15 -0.53 1.01 8.45
N LEU A 16 -1.80 0.62 8.33
CA LEU A 16 -2.96 1.49 8.53
C LEU A 16 -3.91 0.90 9.57
N CYS A 17 -4.79 1.72 10.12
CA CYS A 17 -5.84 1.28 10.99
C CYS A 17 -7.08 0.88 10.19
N SER A 18 -7.83 -0.10 10.70
CA SER A 18 -9.09 -0.51 10.07
C SER A 18 -10.04 0.68 9.92
N GLY A 19 -10.38 1.02 8.69
CA GLY A 19 -11.25 2.16 8.35
C GLY A 19 -10.49 3.42 7.95
N ASP A 20 -9.15 3.43 8.00
CA ASP A 20 -8.35 4.53 7.48
C ASP A 20 -8.51 4.68 5.96
N ASN A 21 -8.34 5.91 5.49
CA ASN A 21 -8.34 6.20 4.06
C ASN A 21 -6.91 6.13 3.51
N PHE A 22 -6.69 5.30 2.50
CA PHE A 22 -5.48 5.26 1.72
C PHE A 22 -5.76 5.62 0.26
N GLN A 23 -5.05 6.61 -0.27
CA GLN A 23 -5.29 7.15 -1.62
C GLN A 23 -6.76 7.52 -1.90
N GLY A 24 -7.45 8.00 -0.86
CA GLY A 24 -8.85 8.41 -0.95
C GLY A 24 -9.87 7.27 -0.93
N GLN A 25 -9.43 6.03 -0.68
CA GLN A 25 -10.32 4.87 -0.49
C GLN A 25 -10.23 4.37 0.95
N PRO A 26 -11.37 4.04 1.60
CA PRO A 26 -11.35 3.41 2.91
C PRO A 26 -10.81 1.98 2.80
N VAL A 27 -9.88 1.62 3.67
CA VAL A 27 -9.28 0.29 3.73
C VAL A 27 -9.63 -0.35 5.06
N SER A 28 -10.36 -1.46 5.01
CA SER A 28 -10.84 -2.17 6.21
C SER A 28 -10.19 -3.55 6.39
N GLY A 29 -9.18 -3.89 5.58
CA GLY A 29 -8.45 -5.14 5.67
C GLY A 29 -7.21 -5.12 4.79
N ASP A 30 -6.31 -6.08 5.03
CA ASP A 30 -5.06 -6.19 4.30
C ASP A 30 -5.30 -6.21 2.79
N THR A 31 -4.52 -5.43 2.07
CA THR A 31 -4.68 -5.31 0.62
C THR A 31 -3.38 -4.97 -0.08
N VAL A 32 -3.34 -5.30 -1.36
CA VAL A 32 -2.24 -4.92 -2.25
C VAL A 32 -2.81 -4.02 -3.33
N LEU A 33 -2.31 -2.79 -3.39
CA LEU A 33 -2.72 -1.82 -4.39
C LEU A 33 -1.60 -1.63 -5.39
N THR A 34 -1.92 -1.70 -6.68
CA THR A 34 -0.96 -1.46 -7.75
C THR A 34 -1.38 -0.27 -8.59
N GLY A 35 -0.46 0.66 -8.81
CA GLY A 35 -0.64 1.84 -9.65
C GLY A 35 0.38 1.87 -10.77
N PHE A 36 0.05 2.57 -11.85
CA PHE A 36 0.94 2.74 -12.99
C PHE A 36 0.98 4.20 -13.41
N VAL A 37 2.18 4.74 -13.58
CA VAL A 37 2.40 6.07 -14.14
C VAL A 37 3.09 5.88 -15.49
N PRO A 38 2.40 6.15 -16.61
CA PRO A 38 3.00 6.07 -17.93
C PRO A 38 4.13 7.10 -18.07
N GLY A 39 5.30 6.65 -18.49
CA GLY A 39 6.40 7.55 -18.78
C GLY A 39 6.20 8.25 -20.11
N ALA A 40 6.13 9.59 -20.12
CA ALA A 40 5.94 10.35 -21.36
C ALA A 40 7.06 10.12 -22.41
N THR A 41 8.23 9.60 -22.01
CA THR A 41 9.41 9.43 -22.87
C THR A 41 10.17 8.10 -22.66
N GLY A 42 9.53 7.03 -22.19
CA GLY A 42 10.09 5.66 -22.32
C GLY A 42 10.50 4.92 -21.06
N THR A 43 10.08 5.36 -19.87
CA THR A 43 10.15 4.52 -18.66
C THR A 43 8.83 4.57 -17.93
N ASP A 44 8.13 3.46 -17.99
CA ASP A 44 6.89 3.29 -17.25
C ASP A 44 7.23 2.98 -15.77
N THR A 45 6.45 3.51 -14.83
CA THR A 45 6.67 3.20 -13.41
C THR A 45 5.45 2.52 -12.81
N ALA A 46 5.66 1.33 -12.26
CA ALA A 46 4.67 0.56 -11.53
C ALA A 46 4.94 0.65 -10.03
N PHE A 47 3.93 1.07 -9.27
CA PHE A 47 3.97 1.17 -7.81
C PHE A 47 3.10 0.08 -7.19
N THR A 48 3.62 -0.59 -6.17
CA THR A 48 2.89 -1.57 -5.36
C THR A 48 2.90 -1.11 -3.92
N TRP A 49 1.73 -0.97 -3.32
CA TRP A 49 1.57 -0.74 -1.88
C TRP A 49 1.04 -2.02 -1.24
N ILE A 50 1.82 -2.56 -0.32
CA ILE A 50 1.41 -3.66 0.55
C ILE A 50 0.89 -2.99 1.82
N VAL A 51 -0.44 -3.02 1.97
CA VAL A 51 -1.14 -2.38 3.08
C VAL A 51 -1.53 -3.45 4.08
N ASP A 52 -0.91 -3.38 5.26
CA ASP A 52 -1.28 -4.18 6.42
C ASP A 52 -2.25 -3.36 7.27
N VAL A 53 -3.45 -3.88 7.51
CA VAL A 53 -4.49 -3.21 8.29
C VAL A 53 -4.50 -3.78 9.70
N VAL A 54 -4.06 -2.94 10.64
CA VAL A 54 -4.11 -3.25 12.06
C VAL A 54 -5.55 -3.05 12.53
N ALA A 55 -6.15 -4.13 13.03
CA ALA A 55 -7.45 -4.06 13.67
C ALA A 55 -7.37 -3.17 14.92
N LEU A 56 -8.42 -2.39 15.16
CA LEU A 56 -8.62 -1.77 16.47
C LEU A 56 -8.64 -2.89 17.52
N PRO A 57 -7.93 -2.75 18.64
CA PRO A 57 -7.99 -3.78 19.68
C PRO A 57 -9.42 -3.87 20.20
N ASP A 58 -10.01 -5.06 20.16
CA ASP A 58 -11.01 -5.43 21.16
C ASP A 58 -10.28 -5.31 22.50
N VAL A 59 -10.75 -4.48 23.43
CA VAL A 59 -10.05 -4.19 24.70
C VAL A 59 -9.65 -5.50 25.40
N GLN A 60 -8.42 -5.95 25.19
CA GLN A 60 -7.81 -7.11 25.83
C GLN A 60 -6.39 -6.68 26.19
N LEU A 61 -6.12 -6.67 27.49
CA LEU A 61 -4.90 -6.18 28.10
C LEU A 61 -3.70 -7.02 27.65
N GLN A 62 -2.98 -6.61 26.61
CA GLN A 62 -1.65 -7.17 26.33
C GLN A 62 -0.72 -6.11 25.76
N ALA A 63 0.45 -6.00 26.39
CA ALA A 63 1.52 -5.07 26.06
C ALA A 63 2.24 -5.54 24.79
N ASP A 64 2.59 -4.58 23.94
CA ASP A 64 3.32 -4.68 22.65
C ASP A 64 2.52 -4.68 21.35
N SER A 65 1.30 -4.15 21.33
CA SER A 65 0.63 -3.88 20.04
C SER A 65 0.80 -2.41 19.61
N PHE A 66 1.09 -2.19 18.33
CA PHE A 66 0.88 -0.90 17.69
C PHE A 66 -0.63 -0.69 17.62
N PHE A 67 -1.16 0.20 18.46
CA PHE A 67 -2.59 0.43 18.56
C PHE A 67 -2.98 1.65 17.74
N CYS A 68 -4.09 1.51 17.03
CA CYS A 68 -4.82 2.61 16.43
C CYS A 68 -5.48 3.41 17.56
N THR A 69 -4.89 4.56 17.90
CA THR A 69 -5.30 5.44 19.01
C THR A 69 -6.44 6.37 18.63
#